data_AF-A0A8S3HI49-F1
#
_entry.id   AF-A0A8S3HI49-F1
#
_cell.length_a   1.000
_cell.length_b   1.000
_cell.length_c   1.000
_cell.angle_alpha   90.00
_cell.angle_beta   90.00
_cell.angle_gamma   90.00
#
_symmetry.space_group_name_H-M   'P 1'
#
loop_
_entity.id
_entity.type
_entity.pdbx_description
1 polymer ?
#
loop_
_entity_poly.entity_id
_entity_poly.type
_entity_poly.pdbx_seq_one_letter_code
_entity_poly.pdbx_strand_id
1 'polypeptide(L)'
;MDEELSLDEIISYAREFQNFEKVFSAVYLHPNWLTTIPPTRRWAILHHIVLSGNTVHFDQILPSQKSNAQFRLLTKTADQETILDIAKSHVYLSDMLKRIERLIKLDELLNYAKEGKWDQCIEIVKQNPSYGNEKPPYRRFYLIHHLAYSNAVEAFKEFLKIENFQFSLLLRVDGK
;
A
#
# COMPACT_ATOMS: atom_id res chain seq x y z
N MET A 1 -4.83 -24.63 -23.42
CA MET A 1 -5.76 -24.93 -22.33
C MET A 1 -5.01 -24.49 -21.09
N ASP A 2 -5.22 -23.24 -20.68
CA ASP A 2 -4.52 -22.69 -19.52
C ASP A 2 -5.07 -23.39 -18.28
N GLU A 3 -4.19 -24.11 -17.59
CA GLU A 3 -4.49 -24.77 -16.32
C GLU A 3 -4.88 -23.68 -15.31
N GLU A 4 -6.10 -23.73 -14.80
CA GLU A 4 -6.58 -22.78 -13.79
C GLU A 4 -5.85 -23.08 -12.47
N LEU A 5 -4.76 -22.35 -12.22
CA LEU A 5 -3.92 -22.54 -11.04
C LEU A 5 -4.70 -22.17 -9.77
N SER A 6 -4.64 -23.04 -8.77
CA SER A 6 -5.24 -22.82 -7.46
C SER A 6 -4.48 -21.76 -6.66
N LEU A 7 -5.15 -21.12 -5.70
CA LEU A 7 -4.51 -20.18 -4.77
C LEU A 7 -3.32 -20.82 -4.03
N ASP A 8 -3.44 -22.10 -3.66
CA ASP A 8 -2.37 -22.82 -2.98
C ASP A 8 -1.11 -22.97 -3.84
N GLU A 9 -1.27 -23.19 -5.15
CA GLU A 9 -0.14 -23.26 -6.10
C GLU A 9 0.50 -21.88 -6.31
N ILE A 10 -0.31 -20.82 -6.42
CA ILE A 10 0.20 -19.45 -6.52
C ILE A 10 0.98 -19.04 -5.28
N ILE A 11 0.52 -19.42 -4.08
CA ILE A 11 1.26 -19.21 -2.84
C ILE A 11 2.59 -19.97 -2.85
N SER A 12 2.64 -21.20 -3.38
CA SER A 12 3.90 -21.93 -3.54
C SER A 12 4.89 -21.19 -4.43
N TYR A 13 4.44 -20.67 -5.58
CA TYR A 13 5.29 -19.84 -6.46
C TYR A 13 5.82 -18.59 -5.75
N ALA A 14 4.95 -17.87 -5.01
CA ALA A 14 5.36 -16.70 -4.25
C ALA A 14 6.38 -17.05 -3.15
N ARG A 15 6.19 -18.18 -2.45
CA ARG A 15 7.09 -18.66 -1.39
C ARG A 15 8.46 -19.05 -1.92
N GLU A 16 8.50 -19.70 -3.08
CA GLU A 16 9.74 -20.15 -3.71
C GLU A 16 10.45 -19.03 -4.47
N PHE A 17 9.85 -17.84 -4.51
CA PHE A 17 10.31 -16.68 -5.27
C PHE A 17 10.48 -16.97 -6.76
N GLN A 18 9.65 -17.87 -7.27
CA GLN A 18 9.67 -18.31 -8.67
C GLN A 18 8.50 -17.70 -9.42
N ASN A 19 8.77 -17.34 -10.68
CA ASN A 19 7.74 -16.97 -11.65
C ASN A 19 6.77 -15.88 -11.15
N PHE A 20 7.32 -14.71 -10.83
CA PHE A 20 6.52 -13.56 -10.40
C PHE A 20 5.43 -13.19 -11.40
N GLU A 21 5.66 -13.38 -12.70
CA GLU A 21 4.65 -13.15 -13.75
C GLU A 21 3.37 -13.97 -13.53
N LYS A 22 3.50 -15.25 -13.14
CA LYS A 22 2.34 -16.08 -12.78
C LYS A 22 1.63 -15.55 -11.52
N VAL A 23 2.39 -15.19 -10.49
CA VAL A 23 1.84 -14.62 -9.24
C VAL A 23 1.10 -13.32 -9.53
N PHE A 24 1.72 -12.43 -10.30
CA PHE A 24 1.18 -11.14 -10.70
C PHE A 24 -0.10 -11.31 -11.52
N SER A 25 -0.09 -12.17 -12.54
CA SER A 25 -1.26 -12.45 -13.38
C SER A 25 -2.43 -13.01 -12.57
N ALA A 26 -2.16 -13.96 -11.67
CA ALA A 26 -3.19 -14.53 -10.81
C ALA A 26 -3.79 -13.49 -9.85
N VAL A 27 -2.96 -12.65 -9.21
CA VAL A 27 -3.44 -11.57 -8.34
C VAL A 27 -4.18 -10.49 -9.13
N TYR A 28 -3.78 -10.23 -10.38
CA TYR A 28 -4.50 -9.29 -11.24
C TYR A 28 -5.93 -9.78 -11.56
N LEU A 29 -6.08 -11.07 -11.86
CA LEU A 29 -7.38 -11.71 -12.11
C LEU A 29 -8.21 -11.87 -10.83
N HIS A 30 -7.55 -12.13 -9.70
CA HIS A 30 -8.17 -12.32 -8.39
C HIS A 30 -7.51 -11.44 -7.32
N PRO A 31 -7.80 -10.12 -7.26
CA PRO A 31 -7.13 -9.18 -6.36
C PRO A 31 -7.15 -9.59 -4.89
N ASN A 32 -8.22 -10.23 -4.43
CA ASN A 32 -8.36 -10.71 -3.06
C ASN A 32 -7.31 -11.78 -2.68
N TRP A 33 -6.74 -12.50 -3.64
CA TRP A 33 -5.75 -13.55 -3.36
C TRP A 33 -4.45 -13.01 -2.75
N LEU A 34 -4.11 -11.75 -3.00
CA LEU A 34 -2.88 -11.15 -2.46
C LEU A 34 -2.79 -11.27 -0.92
N THR A 35 -3.91 -11.10 -0.24
CA THR A 35 -4.00 -11.11 1.24
C THR A 35 -4.80 -12.29 1.79
N THR A 36 -5.34 -13.16 0.94
CA THR A 36 -6.09 -14.35 1.38
C THR A 36 -5.13 -15.43 1.88
N ILE A 37 -5.46 -16.02 3.03
CA ILE A 37 -4.73 -17.16 3.61
C ILE A 37 -5.65 -18.37 3.57
N PRO A 38 -5.35 -19.39 2.73
CA PRO A 38 -6.06 -20.67 2.79
C PRO A 38 -5.89 -21.35 4.15
N PRO A 39 -6.85 -22.17 4.62
CA PRO A 39 -6.75 -22.88 5.90
C PRO A 39 -5.50 -23.77 6.03
N THR A 40 -4.95 -24.23 4.90
CA THR A 40 -3.76 -25.08 4.78
C THR A 40 -2.45 -24.31 4.90
N ARG A 41 -2.47 -22.98 4.95
CA ARG A 41 -1.30 -22.11 4.89
C ARG A 41 -1.20 -21.20 6.10
N ARG A 42 0.03 -20.83 6.46
CA ARG A 42 0.30 -19.81 7.48
C ARG A 42 0.21 -18.40 6.89
N TRP A 43 0.65 -18.23 5.64
CA TRP A 43 0.93 -16.93 5.02
C TRP A 43 0.22 -16.79 3.68
N ALA A 44 -0.21 -15.56 3.38
CA ALA A 44 -0.69 -15.14 2.05
C ALA A 44 0.48 -14.79 1.11
N ILE A 45 0.17 -14.58 -0.16
CA ILE A 45 1.11 -14.13 -1.21
C ILE A 45 1.91 -12.89 -0.76
N LEU A 46 1.24 -11.87 -0.20
CA LEU A 46 1.88 -10.62 0.20
C LEU A 46 3.01 -10.82 1.22
N HIS A 47 2.82 -11.71 2.19
CA HIS A 47 3.84 -11.98 3.22
C HIS A 47 5.09 -12.62 2.61
N HIS A 48 4.91 -13.52 1.64
CA HIS A 48 6.05 -14.10 0.91
C HIS A 48 6.77 -13.04 0.08
N ILE A 49 6.06 -12.17 -0.64
CA ILE A 49 6.68 -11.07 -1.37
C ILE A 49 7.49 -10.17 -0.44
N VAL A 50 6.97 -9.85 0.75
CA VAL A 50 7.70 -9.05 1.74
C VAL A 50 8.94 -9.78 2.26
N LEU A 51 8.82 -11.07 2.60
CA LEU A 51 9.96 -11.89 3.04
C LEU A 51 11.06 -11.97 1.97
N SER A 52 10.70 -11.97 0.68
CA SER A 52 11.67 -11.98 -0.42
C SER A 52 12.61 -10.77 -0.42
N GLY A 53 12.19 -9.65 0.20
CA GLY A 53 12.90 -8.37 0.14
C GLY A 53 12.90 -7.69 -1.21
N ASN A 54 12.24 -8.24 -2.23
CA ASN A 54 12.17 -7.65 -3.56
C ASN A 54 11.14 -6.51 -3.60
N THR A 55 11.62 -5.28 -3.40
CA THR A 55 10.80 -4.06 -3.43
C THR A 55 10.19 -3.78 -4.80
N VAL A 56 10.81 -4.24 -5.88
CA VAL A 56 10.28 -4.09 -7.25
C VAL A 56 9.00 -4.90 -7.41
N HIS A 57 9.02 -6.19 -7.04
CA HIS A 57 7.83 -7.04 -7.09
C HIS A 57 6.70 -6.52 -6.18
N PHE A 58 7.07 -6.03 -4.99
CA PHE A 58 6.13 -5.40 -4.07
C PHE A 58 5.46 -4.16 -4.68
N ASP A 59 6.25 -3.26 -5.27
CA ASP A 59 5.72 -2.05 -5.91
C ASP A 59 4.91 -2.34 -7.17
N GLN A 60 5.24 -3.39 -7.91
CA GLN A 60 4.49 -3.83 -9.08
C GLN A 60 3.13 -4.42 -8.70
N ILE A 61 3.05 -5.22 -7.64
CA ILE A 61 1.82 -5.95 -7.31
C ILE A 61 0.78 -5.09 -6.60
N LEU A 62 1.19 -4.14 -5.76
CA LEU A 62 0.26 -3.33 -4.97
C LEU A 62 -0.77 -2.52 -5.81
N PRO A 63 -0.44 -1.93 -6.97
CA PRO A 63 -1.42 -1.29 -7.85
C PRO A 63 -2.61 -2.17 -8.26
N SER A 64 -2.47 -3.51 -8.27
CA SER A 64 -3.58 -4.43 -8.57
C SER A 64 -4.74 -4.33 -7.57
N GLN A 65 -4.49 -3.74 -6.40
CA GLN A 65 -5.45 -3.67 -5.30
C GLN A 65 -6.34 -2.42 -5.34
N LYS A 66 -6.21 -1.54 -6.33
CA LYS A 66 -7.00 -0.29 -6.43
C LYS A 66 -8.51 -0.52 -6.43
N SER A 67 -8.98 -1.62 -7.00
CA SER A 67 -10.39 -2.01 -7.05
C SER A 67 -10.83 -2.87 -5.86
N ASN A 68 -9.88 -3.35 -5.05
CA ASN A 68 -10.16 -4.21 -3.90
C ASN A 68 -10.44 -3.37 -2.64
N ALA A 69 -11.72 -3.08 -2.39
CA ALA A 69 -12.15 -2.31 -1.21
C ALA A 69 -11.79 -2.95 0.14
N GLN A 70 -11.57 -4.28 0.16
CA GLN A 70 -11.22 -5.03 1.36
C GLN A 70 -9.71 -5.12 1.59
N PHE A 71 -8.89 -4.64 0.64
CA PHE A 71 -7.44 -4.67 0.78
C PHE A 71 -6.99 -3.88 2.01
N ARG A 72 -6.08 -4.47 2.78
CA ARG A 72 -5.39 -3.84 3.91
C ARG A 72 -3.91 -4.19 3.79
N LEU A 73 -3.05 -3.17 3.79
CA LEU A 73 -1.60 -3.38 3.70
C LEU A 73 -1.08 -4.20 4.87
N LEU A 74 -1.46 -3.82 6.10
CA LEU A 74 -1.12 -4.53 7.34
C LEU A 74 -2.00 -5.77 7.55
N THR A 75 -2.05 -6.62 6.53
CA THR A 75 -2.66 -7.94 6.67
C THR A 75 -1.82 -8.78 7.64
N LYS A 76 -2.51 -9.61 8.41
CA LYS A 76 -1.91 -10.52 9.38
C LYS A 76 -1.75 -11.91 8.79
N THR A 77 -0.73 -12.62 9.23
CA THR A 77 -0.56 -14.06 9.07
C THR A 77 -1.56 -14.83 9.95
N ALA A 78 -1.64 -16.15 9.78
CA ALA A 78 -2.43 -17.02 10.66
C ALA A 78 -2.02 -16.89 12.14
N ASP A 79 -0.74 -16.62 12.41
CA ASP A 79 -0.14 -16.43 13.73
C ASP A 79 -0.08 -14.96 14.19
N GLN A 80 -0.86 -14.08 13.56
CA GLN A 80 -1.06 -12.68 13.96
C GLN A 80 0.10 -11.71 13.71
N GLU A 81 1.16 -12.13 13.00
CA GLU A 81 2.23 -11.22 12.56
C GLU A 81 1.77 -10.41 11.34
N THR A 82 2.03 -9.10 11.33
CA THR A 82 1.81 -8.27 10.14
C THR A 82 3.00 -8.33 9.20
N ILE A 83 2.82 -7.85 7.96
CA ILE A 83 3.96 -7.66 7.05
C ILE A 83 5.04 -6.72 7.60
N LEU A 84 4.68 -5.79 8.50
CA LEU A 84 5.63 -4.91 9.16
C LEU A 84 6.46 -5.68 10.20
N ASP A 85 5.83 -6.60 10.94
CA ASP A 85 6.50 -7.44 11.93
C ASP A 85 7.49 -8.39 11.25
N ILE A 86 7.11 -8.96 10.09
CA ILE A 86 8.00 -9.76 9.24
C ILE A 86 9.19 -8.92 8.77
N ALA A 87 8.96 -7.69 8.27
CA ALA A 87 10.04 -6.83 7.81
C ALA A 87 10.99 -6.40 8.96
N LYS A 88 10.45 -6.15 10.16
CA LYS A 88 11.23 -5.77 11.35
C LYS A 88 12.08 -6.92 11.91
N SER A 89 11.58 -8.15 11.84
CA SER A 89 12.29 -9.32 12.37
C SER A 89 13.49 -9.76 11.51
N HIS A 90 13.64 -9.22 10.30
CA HIS A 90 14.69 -9.60 9.36
C HIS A 90 15.59 -8.41 9.00
N VAL A 91 16.79 -8.35 9.61
CA VAL A 91 17.75 -7.23 9.48
C VAL A 91 18.11 -6.89 8.02
N TYR A 92 18.10 -7.87 7.12
CA TYR A 92 18.43 -7.68 5.70
C TYR A 92 17.30 -7.02 4.89
N LEU A 93 16.09 -6.85 5.45
CA LEU A 93 14.94 -6.25 4.79
C LEU A 93 14.83 -4.73 4.99
N SER A 94 15.95 -4.01 5.14
CA SER A 94 15.96 -2.59 5.50
C SER A 94 15.22 -1.69 4.49
N ASP A 95 15.35 -1.95 3.19
CA ASP A 95 14.65 -1.19 2.16
C ASP A 95 13.16 -1.53 2.10
N MET A 96 12.80 -2.81 2.26
CA MET A 96 11.40 -3.25 2.36
C MET A 96 10.71 -2.65 3.60
N LEU A 97 11.41 -2.62 4.74
CA LEU A 97 10.92 -2.01 5.97
C LEU A 97 10.62 -0.53 5.76
N LYS A 98 11.59 0.25 5.25
CA LYS A 98 11.39 1.67 4.93
C LYS A 98 10.23 1.87 3.96
N ARG A 99 10.09 0.97 2.97
CA ARG A 99 9.00 1.02 1.99
C ARG A 99 7.64 0.83 2.66
N ILE A 100 7.50 -0.19 3.50
CA ILE A 100 6.26 -0.47 4.24
C ILE A 100 5.93 0.68 5.19
N GLU A 101 6.89 1.19 5.97
CA GLU A 101 6.69 2.31 6.89
C GLU A 101 6.21 3.58 6.18
N ARG A 102 6.80 3.89 5.01
CA ARG A 102 6.33 4.99 4.17
C ARG A 102 4.88 4.79 3.74
N LEU A 103 4.52 3.60 3.25
CA LEU A 103 3.16 3.32 2.80
C LEU A 103 2.14 3.42 3.95
N ILE A 104 2.48 2.94 5.15
CA ILE A 104 1.65 3.08 6.35
C ILE A 104 1.41 4.56 6.65
N LYS A 105 2.45 5.40 6.61
CA LYS A 105 2.31 6.84 6.87
C LYS A 105 1.45 7.56 5.83
N LEU A 106 1.59 7.19 4.56
CA LEU A 106 0.74 7.72 3.49
C LEU A 106 -0.72 7.25 3.65
N ASP A 107 -0.94 6.00 4.08
CA ASP A 107 -2.28 5.49 4.37
C ASP A 107 -2.93 6.21 5.55
N GLU A 108 -2.17 6.44 6.62
CA GLU A 108 -2.58 7.19 7.80
C GLU A 108 -2.98 8.63 7.41
N LEU A 109 -2.14 9.32 6.64
CA LEU A 109 -2.41 10.66 6.12
C LEU A 109 -3.74 10.73 5.38
N LEU A 110 -4.01 9.79 4.47
CA LEU A 110 -5.22 9.80 3.66
C LEU A 110 -6.46 9.35 4.45
N ASN A 111 -6.31 8.51 5.47
CA ASN A 111 -7.40 8.20 6.39
C ASN A 111 -7.80 9.43 7.22
N TYR A 112 -6.83 10.16 7.78
CA TYR A 112 -7.12 11.43 8.46
C TYR A 112 -7.77 12.46 7.53
N ALA A 113 -7.28 12.55 6.28
CA ALA A 113 -7.85 13.45 5.28
C ALA A 113 -9.31 13.11 4.96
N LYS A 114 -9.63 11.81 4.84
CA LYS A 114 -11.01 11.34 4.64
C LYS A 114 -11.93 11.69 5.82
N GLU A 115 -11.39 11.73 7.03
CA GLU A 115 -12.11 12.06 8.27
C GLU A 115 -12.13 13.57 8.59
N GLY A 116 -11.52 14.42 7.75
CA GLY A 116 -11.43 15.86 7.98
C GLY A 116 -10.47 16.26 9.11
N LYS A 117 -9.58 15.35 9.53
CA LYS A 117 -8.59 15.54 10.60
C LYS A 117 -7.34 16.25 10.07
N TRP A 118 -7.51 17.51 9.66
CA TRP A 118 -6.49 18.26 8.91
C TRP A 118 -5.23 18.57 9.73
N ASP A 119 -5.35 18.82 11.03
CA ASP A 119 -4.21 19.10 11.89
C ASP A 119 -3.23 17.90 11.91
N GLN A 120 -3.76 16.69 12.02
CA GLN A 120 -2.96 15.46 11.94
C GLN A 120 -2.31 15.29 10.57
N CYS A 121 -3.02 15.63 9.49
CA CYS A 121 -2.44 15.61 8.14
C CYS A 121 -1.29 16.63 8.00
N ILE A 122 -1.46 17.83 8.54
CA ILE A 122 -0.43 18.89 8.53
C ILE A 122 0.82 18.42 9.27
N GLU A 123 0.68 17.81 10.44
CA GLU A 123 1.83 17.30 11.20
C GLU A 123 2.59 16.22 10.44
N ILE A 124 1.90 15.31 9.73
CA ILE A 124 2.55 14.33 8.87
C ILE A 124 3.33 15.00 7.72
N VAL A 125 2.74 16.00 7.05
CA VAL A 125 3.40 16.71 5.94
C VAL A 125 4.54 17.60 6.41
N LYS A 126 4.48 18.20 7.60
CA LYS A 126 5.62 18.93 8.19
C LYS A 126 6.82 18.03 8.42
N GLN A 127 6.60 16.80 8.89
CA GLN A 127 7.67 15.83 9.10
C GLN A 127 8.29 15.37 7.78
N ASN A 128 7.49 15.27 6.72
CA ASN A 128 7.97 14.96 5.38
C ASN A 128 7.10 15.65 4.30
N PRO A 129 7.54 16.81 3.77
CA PRO A 129 6.77 17.57 2.79
C PRO A 129 6.37 16.79 1.54
N SER A 130 7.18 15.81 1.11
CA SER A 130 6.87 15.01 -0.09
C SER A 130 5.53 14.26 0.02
N TYR A 131 5.12 13.89 1.23
CA TYR A 131 3.91 13.08 1.46
C TYR A 131 2.62 13.79 1.03
N GLY A 132 2.57 15.12 1.06
CA GLY A 132 1.35 15.84 0.65
C GLY A 132 0.99 15.69 -0.84
N ASN A 133 1.95 15.24 -1.66
CA ASN A 133 1.77 14.99 -3.10
C ASN A 133 1.82 13.51 -3.47
N GLU A 134 1.87 12.63 -2.48
CA GLU A 134 1.98 11.20 -2.67
C GLU A 134 0.73 10.46 -2.20
N LYS A 135 0.64 9.20 -2.61
CA LYS A 135 -0.35 8.25 -2.12
C LYS A 135 0.20 6.83 -2.23
N PRO A 136 -0.28 5.88 -1.42
CA PRO A 136 -0.01 4.48 -1.66
C PRO A 136 -0.53 4.07 -3.05
N PRO A 137 0.14 3.14 -3.75
CA PRO A 137 -0.21 2.75 -5.11
C PRO A 137 -1.58 2.09 -5.23
N TYR A 138 -2.14 1.58 -4.12
CA TYR A 138 -3.47 0.99 -4.03
C TYR A 138 -4.57 2.01 -3.66
N ARG A 139 -4.23 3.28 -3.43
CA ARG A 139 -5.20 4.36 -3.19
C ARG A 139 -5.49 5.13 -4.46
N ARG A 140 -6.71 5.64 -4.58
CA ARG A 140 -7.18 6.37 -5.78
C ARG A 140 -6.98 7.87 -5.68
N PHE A 141 -7.16 8.42 -4.49
CA PHE A 141 -7.18 9.86 -4.24
C PHE A 141 -5.92 10.30 -3.49
N TYR A 142 -5.46 11.49 -3.82
CA TYR A 142 -4.40 12.22 -3.11
C TYR A 142 -5.00 13.16 -2.06
N LEU A 143 -4.16 13.66 -1.15
CA LEU A 143 -4.56 14.63 -0.12
C LEU A 143 -5.33 15.84 -0.68
N ILE A 144 -4.85 16.43 -1.79
CA ILE A 144 -5.51 17.58 -2.42
C ILE A 144 -6.95 17.28 -2.87
N HIS A 145 -7.22 16.06 -3.32
CA HIS A 145 -8.58 15.66 -3.72
C HIS A 145 -9.52 15.63 -2.52
N HIS A 146 -9.04 15.18 -1.36
CA HIS A 146 -9.81 15.18 -0.12
C HIS A 146 -10.09 16.61 0.38
N LEU A 147 -9.10 17.51 0.31
CA LEU A 147 -9.27 18.92 0.64
C LEU A 147 -10.33 19.59 -0.25
N ALA A 148 -10.24 19.37 -1.57
CA ALA A 148 -11.18 19.93 -2.54
C ALA A 148 -12.60 19.38 -2.32
N TYR A 149 -12.75 18.06 -2.16
CA TYR A 149 -14.05 17.43 -1.93
C TYR A 149 -14.74 17.94 -0.65
N SER A 150 -13.95 18.21 0.39
CA SER A 150 -14.46 18.66 1.70
C SER A 150 -14.60 20.18 1.80
N ASN A 151 -14.31 20.93 0.74
CA ASN A 151 -14.25 22.40 0.73
C ASN A 151 -13.37 22.98 1.87
N ALA A 152 -12.26 22.32 2.18
CA ALA A 152 -11.39 22.63 3.32
C ALA A 152 -10.40 23.77 3.00
N VAL A 153 -10.94 24.94 2.66
CA VAL A 153 -10.15 26.10 2.18
C VAL A 153 -9.12 26.57 3.22
N GLU A 154 -9.50 26.62 4.50
CA GLU A 154 -8.57 27.07 5.55
C GLU A 154 -7.44 26.06 5.77
N ALA A 155 -7.75 24.76 5.79
CA ALA A 155 -6.72 23.72 5.87
C ALA A 155 -5.76 23.80 4.66
N PHE A 156 -6.28 24.01 3.45
CA PHE A 156 -5.46 24.20 2.26
C PHE A 156 -4.48 25.38 2.42
N LYS A 157 -4.94 26.52 2.96
CA LYS A 157 -4.05 27.66 3.26
C LYS A 157 -2.99 27.31 4.30
N GLU A 158 -3.33 26.55 5.35
CA GLU A 158 -2.35 26.12 6.35
C GLU A 158 -1.27 25.20 5.76
N PHE A 159 -1.64 24.28 4.86
CA PHE A 159 -0.66 23.46 4.15
C PHE A 159 0.34 24.30 3.35
N LEU A 160 -0.11 25.37 2.68
CA LEU A 160 0.76 26.26 1.92
C LEU A 160 1.78 27.04 2.77
N LYS A 161 1.62 27.05 4.11
CA LYS A 161 2.58 27.66 5.03
C LYS A 161 3.71 26.70 5.43
N ILE A 162 3.61 25.41 5.10
CA ILE A 162 4.65 24.42 5.42
C ILE A 162 5.88 24.70 4.56
N GLU A 163 7.04 24.79 5.21
CA GLU A 163 8.31 25.03 4.52
C GLU A 163 8.63 23.91 3.51
N ASN A 164 9.13 24.28 2.33
CA ASN A 164 9.47 23.37 1.25
C ASN A 164 8.31 22.49 0.75
N PHE A 165 7.07 22.89 1.02
CA PHE A 165 5.88 22.21 0.53
C PHE A 165 5.12 23.05 -0.49
N GLN A 166 4.74 22.41 -1.59
CA GLN A 166 3.79 22.95 -2.54
C GLN A 166 2.94 21.81 -3.09
N PHE A 167 1.62 22.01 -3.16
CA PHE A 167 0.76 21.04 -3.83
C PHE A 167 1.04 20.98 -5.34
N SER A 168 1.15 19.77 -5.86
CA SER A 168 1.10 19.51 -7.29
C SER A 168 -0.37 19.53 -7.75
N LEU A 169 -0.73 20.53 -8.56
CA LEU A 169 -2.07 20.66 -9.13
C LEU A 169 -2.27 19.76 -10.36
N LEU A 170 -1.24 19.04 -10.78
CA LEU A 170 -1.28 18.11 -11.92
C LEU A 170 -1.65 16.67 -11.50
N LEU A 171 -1.84 16.44 -10.20
CA LEU A 171 -2.20 15.13 -9.68
C LEU A 171 -3.60 14.74 -10.16
N ARG A 172 -3.68 13.62 -10.86
CA ARG A 172 -4.93 13.06 -11.37
C ARG A 172 -5.39 11.93 -10.45
N VAL A 173 -6.70 11.81 -10.28
CA VAL A 173 -7.28 10.60 -9.68
C VAL A 173 -6.97 9.41 -10.58
N ASP A 174 -6.55 8.30 -9.99
CA ASP A 174 -6.36 7.06 -10.74
C ASP A 174 -7.71 6.57 -11.30
N GLY A 175 -7.70 6.20 -12.59
CA GLY A 175 -8.85 5.63 -13.29
C GLY A 175 -9.49 4.44 -12.57
N LYS A 176 -10.75 4.15 -12.90
CA LYS A 176 -11.39 2.89 -12.49
C LYS A 176 -10.80 1.74 -13.31
#